data_AF-A0A2P5BUW7-F1
#
_entry.id   AF-A0A2P5BUW7-F1
#
_cell.length_a   1.000
_cell.length_b   1.000
_cell.length_c   1.000
_cell.angle_alpha   90.00
_cell.angle_beta   90.00
_cell.angle_gamma   90.00
#
_symmetry.space_group_name_H-M   'P 1'
#
loop_
_entity.id
_entity.type
_entity.pdbx_description
1 polymer ?
#
loop_
_entity_poly.entity_id
_entity_poly.type
_entity_poly.pdbx_seq_one_letter_code
_entity_poly.pdbx_strand_id
1 'polypeptide(L)'
;MGKWTRPIIVVWVDPETQIQRLMARDSSSEEEAQSRINAQISLILKRSKADILIANNGFLDELNEEFRKVLFEVSRPLTWTEFWLYRQAALFVLVFIIVVFYRKIFSSHDL
;
A
#
# COMPACT_ATOMS: atom_id res chain seq x y z
N MET A 1 8.07 -0.98 8.58
CA MET A 1 6.84 -1.52 7.97
C MET A 1 7.23 -2.60 6.98
N GLY A 2 6.61 -3.77 7.04
CA GLY A 2 6.95 -4.91 6.16
C GLY A 2 6.38 -4.75 4.75
N LYS A 3 6.96 -5.49 3.79
CA LYS A 3 6.56 -5.55 2.36
C LYS A 3 5.07 -5.88 2.16
N TRP A 4 4.42 -6.47 3.16
CA TRP A 4 3.05 -6.96 3.16
C TRP A 4 1.95 -5.89 3.21
N THR A 5 2.26 -4.68 3.68
CA THR A 5 1.26 -3.60 3.84
C THR A 5 1.44 -2.49 2.80
N ARG A 6 2.06 -2.81 1.66
CA ARG A 6 2.21 -1.87 0.56
C ARG A 6 1.04 -1.97 -0.43
N PRO A 7 0.65 -0.87 -1.07
CA PRO A 7 1.20 0.49 -0.91
C PRO A 7 0.69 1.20 0.36
N ILE A 8 1.53 2.01 0.99
CA ILE A 8 1.17 2.88 2.12
C ILE A 8 0.68 4.20 1.56
N ILE A 9 -0.61 4.48 1.76
CA ILE A 9 -1.26 5.72 1.33
C ILE A 9 -1.39 6.65 2.54
N VAL A 10 -0.93 7.89 2.41
CA VAL A 10 -1.03 8.91 3.46
C VAL A 10 -1.87 10.07 2.94
N VAL A 11 -2.95 10.38 3.66
CA VAL A 11 -3.71 11.62 3.45
C VAL A 11 -3.09 12.70 4.33
N TRP A 12 -2.63 13.77 3.71
CA TRP A 12 -1.94 14.87 4.37
C TRP A 12 -2.72 16.17 4.23
N VAL A 13 -2.63 17.02 5.25
CA VAL A 13 -3.22 18.35 5.27
C VAL A 13 -2.23 19.33 5.91
N ASP A 14 -2.29 20.60 5.52
CA ASP A 14 -1.49 21.67 6.12
C ASP A 14 -1.75 21.76 7.63
N PRO A 15 -0.72 21.98 8.47
CA PRO A 15 -0.87 22.03 9.92
C PRO A 15 -1.91 23.05 10.40
N GLU A 16 -1.94 24.23 9.81
CA GLU A 16 -2.89 25.30 10.15
C GLU A 16 -4.33 24.86 9.87
N THR A 17 -4.57 24.31 8.68
CA THR A 17 -5.87 23.74 8.28
C THR A 17 -6.27 22.57 9.17
N GLN A 18 -5.30 21.76 9.61
CA GLN A 18 -5.55 20.65 10.54
C GLN A 18 -6.03 21.16 11.91
N ILE A 19 -5.38 22.20 12.45
CA ILE A 19 -5.75 22.82 13.73
C ILE A 19 -7.16 23.40 13.63
N GLN A 20 -7.43 24.20 12.60
CA GLN A 20 -8.74 24.82 12.39
C GLN A 20 -9.86 23.78 12.31
N ARG A 21 -9.65 22.69 11.56
CA ARG A 21 -10.63 21.59 11.44
C ARG A 21 -10.83 20.84 12.75
N LEU A 22 -9.76 20.63 13.54
CA LEU A 22 -9.85 19.99 14.85
C LEU A 22 -10.62 20.85 15.84
N MET A 23 -10.31 22.15 15.92
CA MET A 23 -11.03 23.09 16.78
C MET A 23 -12.52 23.16 16.41
N ALA A 24 -12.84 23.25 15.12
CA ALA A 24 -14.22 23.30 14.65
C ALA A 24 -15.01 22.00 14.93
N ARG A 25 -14.35 20.84 14.82
CA ARG A 25 -15.00 19.53 15.01
C ARG A 25 -15.17 19.16 16.49
N ASP A 26 -14.12 19.38 17.28
CA ASP A 26 -14.04 18.88 18.65
C ASP A 26 -14.37 19.97 19.68
N SER A 27 -14.63 21.22 19.24
CA SER A 27 -14.82 22.40 20.10
C SER A 27 -13.65 22.61 21.08
N SER A 28 -12.45 22.18 20.68
CA SER A 28 -11.24 22.22 21.50
C SER A 28 -10.53 23.57 21.42
N SER A 29 -9.77 23.93 22.46
CA SER A 29 -8.86 25.08 22.37
C SER A 29 -7.73 24.81 21.37
N GLU A 30 -7.10 25.87 20.88
CA GLU A 30 -5.94 25.78 19.98
C GLU A 30 -4.79 24.97 20.61
N GLU A 31 -4.54 25.18 21.90
CA GLU A 31 -3.51 24.47 22.67
C GLU A 31 -3.79 22.96 22.75
N GLU A 32 -5.05 22.58 22.93
CA GLU A 32 -5.46 21.18 22.95
C GLU A 32 -5.33 20.54 21.56
N ALA A 33 -5.72 21.25 20.49
CA ALA A 33 -5.54 20.81 19.11
C ALA A 33 -4.05 20.62 18.78
N GLN A 34 -3.20 21.56 19.18
CA GLN A 34 -1.75 21.49 18.96
C GLN A 34 -1.11 20.34 19.74
N SER A 35 -1.51 20.14 20.99
CA SER A 35 -1.03 19.02 21.82
C SER A 35 -1.38 17.67 21.18
N ARG A 36 -2.60 17.53 20.65
CA ARG A 36 -3.04 16.32 19.93
C ARG A 36 -2.24 16.09 18.64
N ILE A 37 -1.92 17.14 17.89
CA ILE A 37 -1.07 17.04 16.69
C ILE A 37 0.35 16.61 17.07
N ASN A 38 0.91 17.21 18.13
CA ASN A 38 2.26 16.93 18.61
C ASN A 38 2.39 15.51 19.21
N ALA A 39 1.30 14.95 19.74
CA ALA A 39 1.25 13.57 20.22
C ALA A 39 1.30 12.52 19.09
N GLN A 40 1.06 12.94 17.83
CA GLN A 40 1.20 12.06 16.68
C GLN A 40 2.63 12.03 16.17
N ILE A 41 2.98 10.96 15.44
CA ILE A 41 4.23 10.94 14.64
C ILE A 41 4.24 12.16 13.74
N SER A 42 5.37 12.89 13.73
CA SER A 42 5.51 14.11 12.95
C SER A 42 5.10 13.90 11.50
N LEU A 43 4.36 14.87 10.95
CA LEU A 43 3.83 14.80 9.58
C LEU A 43 4.95 14.54 8.54
N ILE A 44 6.16 15.03 8.83
CA ILE A 44 7.37 14.82 8.03
C ILE A 44 7.75 13.34 7.97
N LEU A 45 7.67 12.61 9.09
CA LEU A 45 7.95 11.18 9.17
C LEU A 45 6.85 10.32 8.53
N LYS A 46 5.60 10.79 8.51
CA LYS A 46 4.51 10.13 7.77
C LYS A 46 4.74 10.26 6.26
N ARG A 47 5.12 11.45 5.78
CA ARG A 47 5.37 11.72 4.37
C ARG A 47 6.54 10.89 3.81
N SER A 48 7.63 10.74 4.56
CA SER A 48 8.80 9.98 4.10
C SER A 48 8.55 8.46 4.01
N LYS A 49 7.49 7.95 4.63
CA LYS A 49 7.12 6.53 4.63
C LYS A 49 5.97 6.20 3.68
N ALA A 50 5.40 7.20 3.01
CA ALA A 50 4.28 7.00 2.10
C ALA A 50 4.79 6.54 0.73
N ASP A 51 4.15 5.53 0.17
CA ASP A 51 4.34 5.19 -1.25
C ASP A 51 3.47 6.14 -2.11
N ILE A 52 2.31 6.56 -1.59
CA ILE A 52 1.36 7.48 -2.24
C ILE A 52 0.93 8.55 -1.22
N LEU A 53 0.98 9.82 -1.60
CA LEU A 53 0.54 10.96 -0.79
C LEU A 53 -0.69 11.61 -1.46
N ILE A 54 -1.76 11.82 -0.69
CA ILE A 54 -2.98 12.52 -1.14
C ILE A 54 -3.08 13.82 -0.35
N ALA A 55 -3.15 14.97 -1.02
CA ALA A 55 -3.21 16.27 -0.36
C ALA A 55 -4.67 16.74 -0.18
N ASN A 56 -5.11 16.87 1.06
CA ASN A 56 -6.46 17.33 1.43
C ASN A 56 -6.48 18.83 1.82
N ASN A 57 -5.75 19.64 1.04
CA ASN A 57 -5.64 21.09 1.21
C ASN A 57 -6.60 21.85 0.28
N GLY A 58 -7.01 21.24 -0.83
CA GLY A 58 -7.81 21.87 -1.88
C GLY A 58 -9.31 21.63 -1.76
N PHE A 59 -9.99 21.78 -2.88
CA PHE A 59 -11.44 21.55 -2.97
C PHE A 59 -11.78 20.06 -2.95
N LEU A 60 -13.01 19.74 -2.52
CA LEU A 60 -13.49 18.36 -2.44
C LEU A 60 -13.43 17.64 -3.81
N ASP A 61 -13.66 18.39 -4.90
CA ASP A 61 -13.64 17.83 -6.26
C ASP A 61 -12.23 17.41 -6.69
N GLU A 62 -11.22 18.23 -6.39
CA GLU A 62 -9.81 17.93 -6.64
C GLU A 62 -9.37 16.68 -5.86
N LEU A 63 -9.75 16.62 -4.58
CA LEU A 63 -9.48 15.47 -3.72
C LEU A 63 -10.16 14.20 -4.27
N ASN A 64 -11.39 14.31 -4.76
CA ASN A 64 -12.12 13.18 -5.35
C ASN A 64 -11.45 12.67 -6.62
N GLU A 65 -10.90 13.55 -7.46
CA GLU A 65 -10.13 13.12 -8.63
C GLU A 65 -8.83 12.43 -8.26
N GLU A 66 -8.07 12.97 -7.31
CA GLU A 66 -6.83 12.35 -6.83
C GLU A 66 -7.12 10.98 -6.20
N PHE A 67 -8.17 10.89 -5.37
CA PHE A 67 -8.61 9.64 -4.78
C PHE A 67 -9.01 8.61 -5.85
N ARG A 68 -9.74 9.01 -6.90
CA ARG A 68 -10.10 8.10 -8.00
C ARG A 68 -8.87 7.54 -8.72
N LYS A 69 -7.82 8.36 -8.92
CA LYS A 69 -6.56 7.91 -9.54
C LYS A 69 -5.86 6.85 -8.66
N VAL A 70 -5.74 7.13 -7.37
CA VAL A 70 -5.13 6.20 -6.41
C VAL A 70 -5.94 4.90 -6.29
N LEU A 71 -7.27 5.01 -6.22
CA LEU A 71 -8.15 3.85 -6.17
C LEU A 71 -7.98 2.96 -7.41
N PHE A 72 -7.89 3.58 -8.59
CA PHE A 72 -7.64 2.85 -9.83
C PHE A 72 -6.29 2.13 -9.78
N GLU A 73 -5.22 2.79 -9.36
CA GLU A 73 -3.87 2.22 -9.26
C GLU A 73 -3.81 1.02 -8.30
N VAL A 74 -4.43 1.13 -7.13
CA VAL A 74 -4.43 0.08 -6.11
C VAL A 74 -5.36 -1.08 -6.48
N SER A 75 -6.43 -0.81 -7.23
CA SER A 75 -7.43 -1.82 -7.60
C SER A 75 -7.18 -2.43 -8.99
N ARG A 76 -6.05 -2.13 -9.65
CA ARG A 76 -5.79 -2.66 -10.99
C ARG A 76 -5.70 -4.19 -10.92
N PRO A 77 -6.48 -4.92 -11.74
CA PRO A 77 -6.27 -6.35 -11.88
C PRO A 77 -4.90 -6.60 -12.51
N LEU A 78 -4.27 -7.71 -12.10
CA LEU A 78 -3.07 -8.23 -12.75
C LEU A 78 -3.32 -8.36 -14.25
N THR A 79 -2.36 -7.90 -15.05
CA THR A 79 -2.45 -7.96 -16.51
C THR A 79 -2.39 -9.42 -16.99
N TRP A 80 -3.00 -9.70 -18.15
CA TRP A 80 -2.95 -11.04 -18.76
C TRP A 80 -1.52 -11.56 -18.94
N THR A 81 -0.54 -10.67 -19.16
CA THR A 81 0.89 -11.00 -19.27
C THR A 81 1.48 -11.48 -17.96
N GLU A 82 1.20 -10.80 -16.84
CA GLU A 82 1.65 -11.21 -15.50
C GLU A 82 1.01 -12.53 -15.07
N PHE A 83 -0.27 -12.67 -15.39
CA PHE A 83 -1.02 -13.89 -15.09
C PHE A 83 -0.48 -15.11 -15.85
N TRP A 84 -0.13 -14.93 -17.13
CA TRP A 84 0.39 -16.01 -17.96
C TRP A 84 1.82 -16.39 -17.58
N LEU A 85 2.68 -15.41 -17.28
CA LEU A 85 4.06 -15.66 -16.81
C LEU A 85 4.07 -16.44 -15.49
N TYR A 86 3.18 -16.10 -14.55
CA TYR A 86 3.02 -16.85 -13.31
C TYR A 86 2.63 -18.31 -13.56
N ARG A 87 1.73 -18.55 -14.51
CA ARG A 87 1.30 -19.91 -14.88
C ARG A 87 2.41 -20.73 -15.53
N GLN A 88 3.20 -20.13 -16.43
CA GLN A 88 4.34 -20.81 -17.01
C GLN A 88 5.38 -21.19 -15.96
N ALA A 89 5.74 -20.26 -15.08
CA ALA A 89 6.70 -20.52 -14.01
C ALA A 89 6.23 -21.66 -13.09
N ALA A 90 4.95 -21.68 -12.71
CA ALA A 90 4.36 -22.75 -11.91
C ALA A 90 4.40 -24.11 -12.64
N LEU A 91 4.14 -24.12 -13.95
CA LEU A 91 4.20 -25.34 -14.76
C LEU A 91 5.63 -25.89 -14.87
N PHE A 92 6.62 -25.02 -15.08
CA PHE A 92 8.03 -25.43 -15.07
C PHE A 92 8.46 -26.02 -13.73
N VAL A 93 8.04 -25.42 -12.61
CA VAL A 93 8.31 -25.97 -11.26
C VAL A 93 7.66 -27.34 -11.08
N LEU A 94 6.40 -27.50 -11.50
CA LEU A 94 5.69 -28.78 -11.44
C LEU A 94 6.42 -29.86 -12.25
N VAL A 95 6.76 -29.56 -13.51
CA VAL A 95 7.49 -30.47 -14.41
C VAL A 95 8.84 -30.84 -13.80
N PHE A 96 9.56 -29.87 -13.23
CA PHE A 96 10.83 -30.13 -12.57
C PHE A 96 10.68 -31.08 -11.38
N ILE A 97 9.68 -30.87 -10.51
CA ILE A 97 9.39 -31.77 -9.37
C ILE A 97 9.09 -33.18 -9.87
N ILE A 98 8.26 -33.30 -10.92
CA ILE A 98 7.91 -34.59 -11.53
C ILE A 98 9.17 -35.30 -12.02
N VAL A 99 10.05 -34.62 -12.76
CA VAL A 99 11.30 -35.19 -13.27
C VAL A 99 12.22 -35.65 -12.13
N VAL A 100 12.39 -34.83 -11.08
CA VAL A 100 13.21 -35.20 -9.91
C VAL A 100 12.64 -36.43 -9.21
N PHE A 101 11.32 -36.50 -9.06
CA PHE A 101 10.63 -37.64 -8.45
C PHE A 101 10.81 -38.93 -9.26
N TYR A 102 10.64 -38.86 -10.59
CA TYR A 102 10.89 -39.99 -11.48
C TYR A 102 12.34 -40.45 -11.45
N ARG A 103 13.32 -39.53 -11.47
CA ARG A 103 14.74 -39.88 -11.35
C ARG A 103 15.04 -40.58 -10.02
N LYS A 104 14.41 -40.14 -8.93
CA LYS A 104 14.58 -40.74 -7.60
C LYS A 104 14.00 -42.16 -7.52
N ILE A 105 12.79 -42.38 -8.05
CA ILE A 105 12.16 -43.71 -8.09
C ILE A 105 12.94 -44.67 -8.96
N PHE A 106 13.35 -44.23 -10.15
CA PHE A 106 14.11 -45.06 -11.08
C PHE A 106 15.48 -45.44 -10.49
N SER A 107 16.20 -44.48 -9.89
CA SER A 107 17.46 -44.75 -9.20
C SER A 107 17.32 -45.65 -7.97
N SER A 108 16.13 -45.77 -7.37
CA SER A 108 15.88 -46.70 -6.26
C SER A 108 15.51 -48.12 -6.70
N HIS A 109 15.15 -48.31 -7.98
CA HIS A 109 14.87 -49.61 -8.57
C HIS A 109 16.10 -50.27 -9.22
N ASP A 110 17.15 -49.49 -9.50
CA ASP A 110 18.44 -49.95 -10.06
C ASP A 110 19.48 -50.39 -9.00
N LEU A 111 19.07 -50.63 -7.74
CA LEU A 111 19.90 -51.15 -6.64
C LEU A 111 19.42 -52.51 -6.14
#